data_AF-A0A959CY43-F1
#
_entry.id   AF-A0A959CY43-F1
#
_cell.length_a   1.000
_cell.length_b   1.000
_cell.length_c   1.000
_cell.angle_alpha   90.00
_cell.angle_beta   90.00
_cell.angle_gamma   90.00
#
_symmetry.space_group_name_H-M   'P 1'
#
loop_
_entity.id
_entity.type
_entity.pdbx_description
1 polymer ?
#
loop_
_entity_poly.entity_id
_entity_poly.type
_entity_poly.pdbx_seq_one_letter_code
_entity_poly.pdbx_strand_id
1 'polypeptide(L)' 'MVRDFTYIDDIVEGVVRVIDNPPAGNPEWSGERPDPATSRAPFKVYNIGNQNPVKLMDFITAIEEELGIEAQKDLLP' A
#
# COMPACT_ATOMS: atom_id res chain seq x y z
N MET A 1 -10.78 4.01 13.80
CA MET A 1 -9.65 3.23 13.24
C MET A 1 -9.49 3.58 11.77
N VAL A 2 -8.27 3.79 11.28
CA VAL A 2 -7.98 4.07 9.86
C VAL A 2 -7.32 2.88 9.18
N ARG A 3 -7.49 2.77 7.86
CA ARG A 3 -6.93 1.73 7.00
C ARG A 3 -6.45 2.36 5.69
N ASP A 4 -5.36 1.83 5.14
CA ASP A 4 -4.92 2.18 3.79
C ASP A 4 -5.63 1.25 2.81
N PHE A 5 -6.62 1.79 2.09
CA PHE A 5 -7.30 1.10 1.02
C PHE A 5 -6.82 1.70 -0.31
N THR A 6 -6.47 0.83 -1.24
CA THR A 6 -6.06 1.20 -2.61
C THR A 6 -6.93 0.43 -3.58
N TYR A 7 -7.49 1.12 -4.57
CA TYR A 7 -8.33 0.46 -5.58
C TYR A 7 -7.46 -0.42 -6.49
N ILE A 8 -8.05 -1.48 -7.04
CA ILE A 8 -7.29 -2.50 -7.77
C ILE A 8 -6.56 -1.93 -9.00
N ASP A 9 -7.17 -1.00 -9.72
CA ASP A 9 -6.57 -0.40 -10.91
C ASP A 9 -5.30 0.40 -10.57
N ASP A 10 -5.27 1.06 -9.42
CA ASP A 10 -4.09 1.79 -8.95
C ASP A 10 -2.94 0.83 -8.60
N ILE A 11 -3.25 -0.34 -8.03
CA ILE A 11 -2.26 -1.39 -7.76
C ILE A 11 -1.72 -1.97 -9.07
N VAL A 12 -2.60 -2.27 -10.03
CA VAL A 12 -2.21 -2.79 -11.35
C VAL A 12 -1.25 -1.82 -12.03
N GLU A 13 -1.61 -0.53 -12.09
CA GLU A 13 -0.78 0.51 -12.69
C GLU A 13 0.58 0.63 -12.00
N GLY A 14 0.59 0.62 -10.65
CA GLY A 14 1.82 0.68 -9.88
C GLY A 14 2.76 -0.51 -10.14
N VAL A 15 2.21 -1.73 -10.23
CA VAL A 15 2.99 -2.94 -10.52
C VAL A 15 3.56 -2.90 -11.94
N VAL A 16 2.75 -2.56 -12.95
CA VAL A 16 3.20 -2.47 -14.34
C VAL A 16 4.35 -1.46 -14.48
N ARG A 17 4.21 -0.27 -13.89
CA ARG A 17 5.27 0.74 -13.92
C ARG A 17 6.58 0.28 -13.27
N VAL A 18 6.49 -0.46 -12.17
CA VAL A 18 7.69 -0.96 -11.48
C VAL A 18 8.39 -2.05 -12.29
N ILE A 19 7.63 -2.93 -12.95
CA ILE A 19 8.19 -3.99 -13.82
C ILE A 19 9.02 -3.37 -14.95
N ASP A 20 8.53 -2.30 -15.58
CA ASP A 20 9.22 -1.62 -16.67
C ASP A 20 10.40 -0.74 -16.21
N ASN A 21 10.59 -0.57 -14.89
CA ASN A 21 11.64 0.26 -14.30
C ASN A 21 12.44 -0.52 -13.24
N PRO A 22 13.30 -1.47 -13.66
CA PRO A 22 14.10 -2.27 -12.73
C PRO A 22 14.99 -1.38 -11.85
N PRO A 23 15.22 -1.74 -10.57
CA PRO A 23 15.98 -0.92 -9.66
C PRO A 23 17.46 -0.86 -10.05
N ALA A 24 18.06 0.33 -9.96
CA ALA A 24 19.51 0.47 -9.98
C ALA A 24 20.11 0.14 -8.61
N GLY A 25 21.36 -0.33 -8.59
CA GLY A 25 22.13 -0.41 -7.36
C GLY A 25 22.40 0.97 -6.76
N ASN A 26 22.49 1.03 -5.44
CA ASN A 26 22.82 2.24 -4.68
C ASN A 26 24.31 2.24 -4.29
N PRO A 27 25.18 3.03 -4.94
CA PRO A 27 26.63 3.06 -4.65
C PRO A 27 26.95 3.51 -3.23
N GLU A 28 26.10 4.37 -2.66
CA GLU A 28 26.25 4.95 -1.33
C GLU A 28 25.79 4.00 -0.21
N TRP A 29 25.21 2.85 -0.56
CA TRP A 29 24.78 1.87 0.43
C TRP A 29 25.99 1.30 1.19
N SER A 30 25.86 1.22 2.51
CA SER A 30 26.88 0.69 3.43
C SER A 30 26.25 -0.23 4.46
N GLY A 31 26.92 -1.34 4.78
CA GLY A 31 26.50 -2.25 5.86
C GLY A 31 26.58 -1.61 7.25
N GLU A 32 27.35 -0.53 7.42
CA GLU A 32 27.43 0.22 8.68
C GLU A 32 26.22 1.13 8.90
N ARG A 33 25.59 1.58 7.81
CA ARG A 33 24.38 2.42 7.81
C ARG A 33 23.43 1.92 6.72
N PRO A 34 22.81 0.75 6.90
CA PRO A 34 22.01 0.15 5.85
C PRO A 34 20.68 0.89 5.69
N ASP A 35 20.29 1.12 4.45
CA ASP A 35 18.89 1.30 4.10
C ASP A 35 18.33 -0.09 3.76
N PRO A 36 17.38 -0.63 4.55
CA PRO A 36 16.85 -1.98 4.35
C PRO A 36 16.06 -2.11 3.06
N ALA A 37 15.63 -1.00 2.46
CA ALA A 37 14.89 -0.99 1.22
C ALA A 37 15.80 -0.96 -0.01
N THR A 38 17.12 -0.83 0.12
CA THR A 38 18.05 -0.76 -1.01
C THR A 38 19.30 -1.61 -0.80
N SER A 39 20.13 -1.75 -1.85
CA SER A 39 21.42 -2.44 -1.79
C SER A 39 22.40 -1.82 -2.80
N ARG A 40 23.68 -2.17 -2.69
CA ARG A 40 24.66 -1.95 -3.77
C ARG A 40 24.29 -2.72 -5.04
N ALA A 41 23.66 -3.88 -4.90
CA ALA A 41 23.14 -4.64 -6.03
C ALA A 41 21.82 -4.04 -6.53
N PRO A 42 21.37 -4.36 -7.76
CA PRO A 42 20.06 -3.99 -8.33
C PRO A 42 18.88 -4.57 -7.53
N PHE A 43 18.58 -3.97 -6.37
CA PHE A 43 17.59 -4.43 -5.42
C PHE A 43 16.90 -3.25 -4.77
N LYS A 44 15.56 -3.32 -4.70
CA LYS A 44 14.76 -2.34 -3.99
C LYS A 44 13.46 -2.94 -3.45
N VAL A 45 13.06 -2.52 -2.26
CA VAL A 45 11.75 -2.82 -1.67
C VAL A 45 10.91 -1.54 -1.68
N TYR A 46 9.64 -1.66 -2.03
CA TYR A 46 8.69 -0.55 -2.07
C TYR A 46 7.46 -0.90 -1.25
N ASN A 47 6.94 0.09 -0.53
CA ASN A 47 5.54 0.07 -0.09
C ASN A 47 4.69 0.64 -1.23
N ILE A 48 3.59 -0.03 -1.55
CA ILE A 48 2.58 0.46 -2.50
C ILE A 48 1.25 0.56 -1.76
N GLY A 49 0.59 1.70 -1.94
CA GLY A 49 -0.67 2.04 -1.26
C GLY A 49 -1.11 3.44 -1.66
N ASN A 50 -2.26 3.88 -1.15
CA ASN A 50 -2.84 5.18 -1.47
C ASN A 50 -2.23 6.31 -0.64
N GLN A 51 -1.54 5.99 0.46
CA GLN A 51 -0.97 6.95 1.43
C GLN A 51 -2.01 7.95 2.00
N ASN A 52 -3.29 7.70 1.75
CA ASN A 52 -4.43 8.48 2.24
C ASN A 52 -5.29 7.56 3.11
N PRO A 53 -5.05 7.54 4.43
CA PRO A 53 -5.78 6.64 5.34
C PRO A 53 -7.27 6.97 5.37
N VAL A 54 -8.11 5.98 5.08
CA VAL A 54 -9.57 6.10 5.11
C VAL A 54 -10.07 5.57 6.45
N LYS A 55 -11.09 6.21 7.04
CA LYS A 55 -11.72 5.66 8.24
C LYS A 55 -12.46 4.38 7.86
N LEU A 56 -12.23 3.32 8.63
CA LEU A 56 -12.86 2.01 8.38
C LEU A 56 -14.40 2.12 8.31
N MET A 57 -14.99 2.96 9.17
CA MET A 57 -16.44 3.15 9.18
C MET A 57 -16.95 3.81 7.90
N ASP A 58 -16.24 4.80 7.34
CA ASP A 58 -16.63 5.46 6.08
C ASP A 58 -16.66 4.44 4.93
N PHE A 59 -15.69 3.50 4.91
CA PHE A 59 -15.65 2.42 3.92
C PHE A 59 -16.80 1.42 4.09
N ILE A 60 -17.14 1.05 5.32
CA ILE A 60 -18.28 0.17 5.62
C ILE A 60 -19.59 0.84 5.21
N THR A 61 -19.79 2.11 5.57
CA THR A 61 -21.00 2.88 5.20
C THR A 61 -21.18 2.92 3.69
N ALA A 62 -20.12 3.15 2.90
CA ALA A 62 -20.21 3.13 1.45
C ALA A 62 -20.70 1.78 0.89
N ILE A 63 -20.30 0.66 1.50
CA ILE A 63 -20.79 -0.68 1.12
C ILE A 63 -22.26 -0.85 1.48
N GLU A 64 -22.67 -0.41 2.67
CA GLU A 64 -24.05 -0.50 3.14
C GLU A 64 -25.01 0.32 2.26
N GLU A 65 -24.58 1.51 1.84
CA GLU A 65 -25.33 2.40 0.95
C GLU A 65 -25.51 1.78 -0.44
N GLU A 66 -24.45 1.21 -1.04
CA GLU A 66 -24.50 0.60 -2.36
C GLU A 66 -25.35 -0.68 -2.38
N LEU A 67 -25.33 -1.46 -1.29
CA LEU A 67 -26.09 -2.71 -1.18
C LEU A 67 -27.49 -2.53 -0.60
N GLY A 68 -27.78 -1.39 0.04
CA GLY A 68 -29.03 -1.12 0.75
C GLY A 68 -29.25 -2.01 1.97
N ILE A 69 -28.17 -2.53 2.58
CA ILE A 69 -28.23 -3.47 3.71
C ILE A 69 -27.25 -3.01 4.79
N GLU A 70 -27.73 -2.90 6.02
CA GLU A 70 -26.86 -2.63 7.17
C GLU A 70 -26.12 -3.90 7.62
N ALA A 71 -24.81 -3.80 7.77
CA ALA A 71 -23.98 -4.86 8.31
C ALA A 71 -24.18 -4.99 9.83
N GLN A 72 -24.25 -6.24 10.32
CA GLN A 72 -24.14 -6.54 11.73
C GLN A 72 -22.69 -6.36 12.18
N LYS A 73 -22.46 -5.40 13.08
CA LYS A 73 -21.11 -5.02 13.53
C LYS A 73 -20.88 -5.56 14.94
N ASP A 74 -19.82 -6.34 15.12
CA ASP A 74 -19.31 -6.72 16.44
C ASP A 74 -18.11 -5.85 16.80
N LEU A 75 -18.29 -4.96 17.78
CA LEU A 75 -17.28 -3.98 18.17
C LEU A 75 -16.38 -4.58 19.25
N LEU A 76 -15.20 -5.02 18.85
CA LEU A 76 -14.17 -5.55 19.76
C LEU A 76 -13.34 -4.39 20.36
N PRO A 77 -12.91 -4.52 21.63
CA PRO A 77 -12.03 -3.55 22.30
C PRO A 77 -10.63 -3.46 21.68
#